data_AF-A0AA37LQF7-F1
#
_entry.id   AF-A0AA37LQF7-F1
#
_cell.length_a   1.000
_cell.length_b   1.000
_cell.length_c   1.000
_cell.angle_alpha   90.00
_cell.angle_beta   90.00
_cell.angle_gamma   90.00
#
_symmetry.space_group_name_H-M   'P 1'
#
loop_
_entity.id
_entity.type
_entity.pdbx_description
1 polymer ?
#
loop_
_entity_poly.entity_id
_entity_poly.type
_entity_poly.pdbx_seq_one_letter_code
_entity_poly.pdbx_strand_id
1 'polypeptide(L)'
;MSSEKIPDVYGPGTFTDKTFTPVPEDTQRIFRLITSQTPGFTQDERLLSKVRFTGESYPVIPGPIKAVSVAAALHAMTGVLADEILTIRGANNDERQITVNTTHAAVWFGCIATAFLDGVDVVSMVKEGRLKSLLPDWEQGWTDTALKYRATGLYPTNDPEVWYSLHGSMNADPVLRSIGVNPSTPIKSNDEAAVHIAQHTAKLSPEKMEMTNLLNGFCGSICFTPKQWRESEMGRSLGSHPLVNVKKQDQAVSTPPVAFAPLNPNDKRPLAGVKVVEMTRVIAGPEIGTILAAYGADVIRVNPPHLPDINIMQLSLNAGKRRSLDLPNNEAVLPSLPISDMSTGVLGAVGAMLGLKRRAVEGGSYYSHASLTGVNAYALTEDVGLYPKSTVEECKQRFQWGEMRGAHHVLDLLVTVWNGWKKVFGDYLNPEGDWFQSFDGSAFDKKRLTILRPVVKFERESETTPEWKTPSVPYAYQKAESVRFL
;
A
#
# COMPACT_ATOMS: atom_id res chain seq x y z
N MET A 1 9.69 -25.04 -10.04
CA MET A 1 10.92 -25.37 -9.29
C MET A 1 11.45 -24.08 -8.68
N SER A 2 12.18 -24.11 -7.56
CA SER A 2 12.84 -22.87 -7.08
C SER A 2 13.98 -22.51 -8.01
N SER A 3 14.15 -21.22 -8.32
CA SER A 3 15.38 -20.72 -8.92
C SER A 3 16.50 -20.81 -7.88
N GLU A 4 17.70 -21.25 -8.29
CA GLU A 4 18.88 -21.21 -7.40
C GLU A 4 19.09 -19.77 -6.91
N LYS A 5 19.31 -19.60 -5.61
CA LYS A 5 19.54 -18.30 -4.97
C LYS A 5 21.03 -18.10 -4.68
N ILE A 6 21.47 -16.85 -4.78
CA ILE A 6 22.79 -16.39 -4.39
C ILE A 6 22.61 -15.54 -3.10
N PRO A 7 23.23 -15.92 -1.98
CA PRO A 7 23.11 -15.17 -0.74
C PRO A 7 23.86 -13.83 -0.78
N ASP A 8 23.44 -12.90 0.06
CA ASP A 8 24.11 -11.65 0.45
C ASP A 8 24.43 -10.65 -0.68
N VAL A 9 23.90 -10.86 -1.89
CA VAL A 9 24.13 -10.00 -3.08
C VAL A 9 23.71 -8.55 -2.86
N TYR A 10 22.72 -8.28 -2.00
CA TYR A 10 22.29 -6.94 -1.59
C TYR A 10 22.53 -6.66 -0.09
N GLY A 11 23.49 -7.37 0.51
CA GLY A 11 23.85 -7.24 1.93
C GLY A 11 23.30 -8.38 2.81
N PRO A 12 23.71 -8.43 4.10
CA PRO A 12 23.52 -9.60 4.96
C PRO A 12 22.08 -10.09 5.09
N GLY A 13 21.87 -11.37 4.79
CA GLY A 13 20.59 -12.05 4.84
C GLY A 13 19.70 -11.86 3.62
N THR A 14 20.22 -11.31 2.51
CA THR A 14 19.48 -11.24 1.24
C THR A 14 19.66 -12.52 0.41
N PHE A 15 18.68 -12.82 -0.44
CA PHE A 15 18.71 -13.97 -1.34
C PHE A 15 18.31 -13.51 -2.74
N THR A 16 19.20 -13.59 -3.71
CA THR A 16 18.98 -13.09 -5.08
C THR A 16 18.88 -14.23 -6.07
N ASP A 17 17.90 -14.19 -6.96
CA ASP A 17 17.72 -15.18 -8.01
C ASP A 17 18.95 -15.20 -8.94
N LYS A 18 19.49 -16.40 -9.21
CA LYS A 18 20.63 -16.60 -10.13
C LYS A 18 20.28 -16.27 -11.59
N THR A 19 19.00 -16.37 -11.94
CA THR A 19 18.46 -16.11 -13.28
C THR A 19 17.21 -15.25 -13.18
N PHE A 20 17.01 -14.36 -14.15
CA PHE A 20 15.79 -13.57 -14.25
C PHE A 20 14.61 -14.42 -14.75
N THR A 21 13.45 -14.25 -14.12
CA THR A 21 12.15 -14.78 -14.54
C THR A 21 11.20 -13.60 -14.78
N PRO A 22 10.41 -13.56 -15.87
CA PRO A 22 9.47 -12.48 -16.14
C PRO A 22 8.50 -12.22 -15.00
N VAL A 23 8.18 -10.95 -14.73
CA VAL A 23 7.36 -10.55 -13.58
C VAL A 23 6.00 -11.27 -13.53
N PRO A 24 5.22 -11.43 -14.62
CA PRO A 24 3.96 -12.18 -14.56
C PRO A 24 4.14 -13.66 -14.21
N GLU A 25 5.21 -14.30 -14.70
CA GLU A 25 5.52 -15.71 -14.44
C GLU A 25 5.96 -15.94 -12.99
N ASP A 26 6.88 -15.10 -12.48
CA ASP A 26 7.31 -15.20 -11.09
C ASP A 26 6.19 -14.82 -10.11
N THR A 27 5.27 -13.94 -10.53
CA THR A 27 4.04 -13.63 -9.79
C THR A 27 3.12 -14.85 -9.68
N GLN A 28 2.97 -15.68 -10.73
CA GLN A 28 2.24 -16.95 -10.63
C GLN A 28 2.86 -17.89 -9.59
N ARG A 29 4.20 -17.97 -9.54
CA ARG A 29 4.92 -18.77 -8.54
C ARG A 29 4.72 -18.22 -7.11
N ILE A 30 4.86 -16.90 -6.92
CA ILE A 30 4.68 -16.23 -5.63
C ILE A 30 3.23 -16.32 -5.15
N PHE A 31 2.25 -16.25 -6.05
CA PHE A 31 0.85 -16.51 -5.75
C PHE A 31 0.65 -17.92 -5.18
N ARG A 32 1.15 -18.97 -5.85
CA ARG A 32 1.00 -20.35 -5.34
C ARG A 32 1.74 -20.58 -4.02
N LEU A 33 2.88 -19.92 -3.81
CA LEU A 33 3.59 -19.91 -2.53
C LEU A 33 2.69 -19.35 -1.41
N ILE A 34 2.20 -18.12 -1.56
CA ILE A 34 1.38 -17.45 -0.52
C ILE A 34 0.09 -18.23 -0.26
N THR A 35 -0.61 -18.74 -1.30
CA THR A 35 -1.84 -19.52 -1.10
C THR A 35 -1.58 -20.82 -0.33
N SER A 36 -0.47 -21.51 -0.61
CA SER A 36 -0.10 -22.76 0.10
C SER A 36 0.24 -22.54 1.58
N GLN A 37 0.73 -21.35 1.93
CA GLN A 37 1.10 -20.98 3.30
C GLN A 37 -0.04 -20.31 4.10
N THR A 38 -1.20 -20.05 3.48
CA THR A 38 -2.30 -19.31 4.13
C THR A 38 -3.37 -20.24 4.75
N PRO A 39 -3.54 -20.26 6.09
CA PRO A 39 -4.54 -21.11 6.73
C PRO A 39 -5.98 -20.72 6.35
N GLY A 40 -6.78 -21.70 5.91
CA GLY A 40 -8.19 -21.50 5.52
C GLY A 40 -8.39 -20.90 4.12
N PHE A 41 -7.32 -20.56 3.39
CA PHE A 41 -7.39 -20.25 1.97
C PHE A 41 -7.54 -21.53 1.14
N THR A 42 -8.25 -21.46 0.02
CA THR A 42 -8.53 -22.63 -0.80
C THR A 42 -7.27 -23.20 -1.46
N GLN A 43 -7.17 -24.53 -1.47
CA GLN A 43 -6.13 -25.28 -2.19
C GLN A 43 -6.73 -26.03 -3.40
N ASP A 44 -7.96 -25.69 -3.81
CA ASP A 44 -8.63 -26.29 -4.96
C ASP A 44 -8.07 -25.72 -6.26
N GLU A 45 -7.33 -26.55 -7.01
CA GLU A 45 -6.77 -26.16 -8.31
C GLU A 45 -7.82 -25.67 -9.31
N ARG A 46 -9.08 -26.09 -9.20
CA ARG A 46 -10.18 -25.59 -10.06
C ARG A 46 -10.48 -24.11 -9.84
N LEU A 47 -10.12 -23.56 -8.67
CA LEU A 47 -10.20 -22.13 -8.36
C LEU A 47 -8.85 -21.45 -8.62
N LEU A 48 -7.74 -22.06 -8.19
CA LEU A 48 -6.40 -21.48 -8.34
C LEU A 48 -5.88 -21.46 -9.78
N SER A 49 -6.47 -22.22 -10.70
CA SER A 49 -6.17 -22.19 -12.15
C SER A 49 -6.97 -21.13 -12.93
N LYS A 50 -7.97 -20.50 -12.31
CA LYS A 50 -8.71 -19.36 -12.90
C LYS A 50 -7.86 -18.09 -12.99
N VAL A 51 -6.81 -17.99 -12.18
CA VAL A 51 -5.92 -16.83 -12.08
C VAL A 51 -4.95 -16.76 -13.26
N ARG A 52 -4.83 -15.58 -13.87
CA ARG A 52 -3.87 -15.27 -14.93
C ARG A 52 -3.16 -13.95 -14.65
N PHE A 53 -1.83 -13.97 -14.67
CA PHE A 53 -1.01 -12.77 -14.59
C PHE A 53 -0.60 -12.28 -15.99
N THR A 54 -0.64 -10.96 -16.18
CA THR A 54 -0.25 -10.27 -17.43
C THR A 54 0.57 -9.03 -17.11
N GLY A 55 1.21 -8.40 -18.09
CA GLY A 55 1.95 -7.14 -17.91
C GLY A 55 3.32 -7.17 -18.56
N GLU A 56 4.14 -6.18 -18.20
CA GLU A 56 5.53 -6.04 -18.66
C GLU A 56 6.40 -7.19 -18.13
N SER A 57 7.26 -7.74 -18.97
CA SER A 57 8.14 -8.84 -18.57
C SER A 57 9.14 -8.43 -17.49
N TYR A 58 9.64 -7.20 -17.53
CA TYR A 58 10.63 -6.66 -16.59
C TYR A 58 9.99 -5.75 -15.53
N PRO A 59 10.57 -5.64 -14.32
CA PRO A 59 10.04 -4.76 -13.28
C PRO A 59 9.98 -3.30 -13.74
N VAL A 60 9.04 -2.57 -13.15
CA VAL A 60 8.70 -1.18 -13.52
C VAL A 60 8.76 -0.22 -12.33
N ILE A 61 9.34 -0.66 -11.22
CA ILE A 61 9.67 0.14 -10.04
C ILE A 61 11.16 -0.06 -9.74
N PRO A 62 11.85 0.93 -9.15
CA PRO A 62 13.26 0.81 -8.78
C PRO A 62 13.48 -0.25 -7.69
N GLY A 63 14.68 -0.85 -7.68
CA GLY A 63 15.16 -1.71 -6.61
C GLY A 63 14.97 -3.23 -6.85
N PRO A 64 15.51 -4.07 -5.94
CA PRO A 64 15.57 -5.52 -6.13
C PRO A 64 14.37 -6.29 -5.56
N ILE A 65 13.50 -5.64 -4.78
CA ILE A 65 12.41 -6.30 -4.05
C ILE A 65 11.24 -6.60 -4.98
N LYS A 66 10.75 -7.84 -4.97
CA LYS A 66 9.64 -8.32 -5.82
C LYS A 66 8.25 -7.87 -5.33
N ALA A 67 8.14 -6.65 -4.80
CA ALA A 67 6.93 -6.16 -4.15
C ALA A 67 5.71 -6.14 -5.09
N VAL A 68 5.91 -5.81 -6.37
CA VAL A 68 4.85 -5.90 -7.40
C VAL A 68 4.24 -7.29 -7.45
N SER A 69 5.07 -8.35 -7.43
CA SER A 69 4.62 -9.74 -7.47
C SER A 69 3.93 -10.17 -6.18
N VAL A 70 4.38 -9.70 -5.02
CA VAL A 70 3.71 -9.97 -3.74
C VAL A 70 2.32 -9.29 -3.70
N ALA A 71 2.21 -8.01 -4.08
CA ALA A 71 0.94 -7.30 -4.12
C ALA A 71 -0.02 -7.84 -5.20
N ALA A 72 0.48 -8.16 -6.40
CA ALA A 72 -0.31 -8.77 -7.46
C ALA A 72 -0.82 -10.17 -7.06
N ALA A 73 -0.01 -10.96 -6.36
CA ALA A 73 -0.45 -12.23 -5.78
C ALA A 73 -1.56 -12.05 -4.73
N LEU A 74 -1.44 -11.05 -3.84
CA LEU A 74 -2.50 -10.72 -2.88
C LEU A 74 -3.79 -10.23 -3.57
N HIS A 75 -3.69 -9.47 -4.67
CA HIS A 75 -4.85 -9.10 -5.49
C HIS A 75 -5.51 -10.33 -6.14
N ALA A 76 -4.72 -11.28 -6.65
CA ALA A 76 -5.28 -12.55 -7.15
C ALA A 76 -6.00 -13.33 -6.03
N MET A 77 -5.50 -13.29 -4.79
CA MET A 77 -6.18 -13.88 -3.64
C MET A 77 -7.52 -13.21 -3.32
N THR A 78 -7.65 -11.87 -3.41
CA THR A 78 -8.97 -11.22 -3.29
C THR A 78 -9.90 -11.61 -4.44
N GLY A 79 -9.37 -11.82 -5.65
CA GLY A 79 -10.11 -12.34 -6.79
C GLY A 79 -10.69 -13.75 -6.57
N VAL A 80 -9.88 -14.67 -6.04
CA VAL A 80 -10.33 -16.05 -5.72
C VAL A 80 -11.35 -16.04 -4.56
N LEU A 81 -11.13 -15.25 -3.51
CA LEU A 81 -12.10 -15.11 -2.42
C LEU A 81 -13.43 -14.52 -2.91
N ALA A 82 -13.39 -13.61 -3.88
CA ALA A 82 -14.57 -13.07 -4.54
C ALA A 82 -15.33 -14.14 -5.35
N ASP A 83 -14.63 -15.02 -6.08
CA ASP A 83 -15.22 -16.15 -6.80
C ASP A 83 -15.90 -17.14 -5.84
N GLU A 84 -15.24 -17.50 -4.73
CA GLU A 84 -15.83 -18.32 -3.66
C GLU A 84 -17.07 -17.64 -3.03
N ILE A 85 -17.03 -16.34 -2.76
CA ILE A 85 -18.16 -15.59 -2.20
C ILE A 85 -19.34 -15.51 -3.18
N LEU A 86 -19.08 -15.32 -4.48
CA LEU A 86 -20.14 -15.37 -5.51
C LEU A 86 -20.77 -16.75 -5.58
N THR A 87 -19.97 -17.82 -5.49
CA THR A 87 -20.44 -19.21 -5.43
C THR A 87 -21.33 -19.45 -4.21
N ILE A 88 -20.93 -18.99 -3.01
CA ILE A 88 -21.75 -19.03 -1.79
C ILE A 88 -23.06 -18.23 -1.93
N ARG A 89 -23.06 -17.17 -2.76
CA ARG A 89 -24.24 -16.35 -3.09
C ARG A 89 -25.08 -16.89 -4.26
N GLY A 90 -24.73 -18.04 -4.82
CA GLY A 90 -25.46 -18.70 -5.92
C GLY A 90 -25.03 -18.31 -7.35
N ALA A 91 -23.99 -17.49 -7.51
CA ALA A 91 -23.38 -17.11 -8.79
C ALA A 91 -22.05 -17.85 -9.05
N ASN A 92 -22.09 -19.19 -8.96
CA ASN A 92 -20.98 -20.03 -9.38
C ASN A 92 -20.73 -19.85 -10.89
N ASN A 93 -19.46 -19.69 -11.27
CA ASN A 93 -19.05 -19.77 -12.68
C ASN A 93 -17.71 -20.51 -12.75
N ASP A 94 -17.72 -21.71 -13.33
CA ASP A 94 -16.53 -22.54 -13.50
C ASP A 94 -15.61 -22.02 -14.61
N GLU A 95 -16.14 -21.25 -15.58
CA GLU A 95 -15.38 -20.62 -16.66
C GLU A 95 -14.76 -19.26 -16.31
N ARG A 96 -15.06 -18.72 -15.11
CA ARG A 96 -14.59 -17.39 -14.66
C ARG A 96 -13.07 -17.30 -14.73
N GLN A 97 -12.55 -16.26 -15.37
CA GLN A 97 -11.10 -16.00 -15.43
C GLN A 97 -10.77 -14.72 -14.65
N ILE A 98 -9.73 -14.81 -13.82
CA ILE A 98 -9.33 -13.78 -12.86
C ILE A 98 -8.00 -13.19 -13.35
N THR A 99 -8.06 -12.10 -14.09
CA THR A 99 -6.86 -11.41 -14.60
C THR A 99 -6.33 -10.43 -13.56
N VAL A 100 -5.01 -10.47 -13.34
CA VAL A 100 -4.25 -9.42 -12.65
C VAL A 100 -3.13 -8.95 -13.56
N ASN A 101 -3.10 -7.65 -13.87
CA ASN A 101 -1.99 -7.06 -14.62
C ASN A 101 -0.93 -6.53 -13.64
N THR A 102 0.30 -7.05 -13.71
CA THR A 102 1.41 -6.71 -12.81
C THR A 102 1.94 -5.29 -13.04
N THR A 103 1.86 -4.76 -14.26
CA THR A 103 2.19 -3.36 -14.53
C THR A 103 1.16 -2.44 -13.89
N HIS A 104 -0.13 -2.77 -14.03
CA HIS A 104 -1.20 -2.03 -13.36
C HIS A 104 -1.07 -2.12 -11.83
N ALA A 105 -0.72 -3.29 -11.27
CA ALA A 105 -0.43 -3.46 -9.83
C ALA A 105 0.79 -2.65 -9.36
N ALA A 106 1.78 -2.42 -10.22
CA ALA A 106 2.89 -1.54 -9.92
C ALA A 106 2.50 -0.06 -9.98
N VAL A 107 1.65 0.33 -10.94
CA VAL A 107 1.08 1.68 -11.05
C VAL A 107 0.10 1.97 -9.91
N TRP A 108 -0.60 0.96 -9.38
CA TRP A 108 -1.46 1.02 -8.21
C TRP A 108 -0.74 1.54 -6.96
N PHE A 109 0.52 1.13 -6.73
CA PHE A 109 1.35 1.71 -5.67
C PHE A 109 1.50 3.24 -5.80
N GLY A 110 1.47 3.77 -7.02
CA GLY A 110 1.55 5.19 -7.34
C GLY A 110 0.21 5.90 -7.53
N CYS A 111 -0.93 5.29 -7.16
CA CYS A 111 -2.28 5.78 -7.47
C CYS A 111 -2.57 7.24 -7.07
N ILE A 112 -1.83 7.78 -6.08
CA ILE A 112 -1.88 9.17 -5.63
C ILE A 112 -1.35 10.14 -6.71
N ALA A 113 -0.27 9.76 -7.40
CA ALA A 113 0.31 10.56 -8.48
C ALA A 113 -0.45 10.39 -9.80
N THR A 114 -1.08 9.23 -10.01
CA THR A 114 -1.85 8.90 -11.21
C THR A 114 -3.34 9.24 -11.10
N ALA A 115 -3.73 10.08 -10.15
CA ALA A 115 -5.02 10.75 -10.17
C ALA A 115 -4.94 12.00 -11.06
N PHE A 116 -6.02 12.33 -11.76
CA PHE A 116 -6.13 13.49 -12.63
C PHE A 116 -7.39 14.28 -12.32
N LEU A 117 -7.34 15.60 -12.53
CA LEU A 117 -8.50 16.49 -12.43
C LEU A 117 -8.57 17.37 -13.68
N ASP A 118 -9.65 17.24 -14.45
CA ASP A 118 -9.77 17.77 -15.82
C ASP A 118 -8.56 17.42 -16.71
N GLY A 119 -8.06 16.17 -16.59
CA GLY A 119 -6.89 15.66 -17.33
C GLY A 119 -5.52 16.14 -16.82
N VAL A 120 -5.45 17.01 -15.80
CA VAL A 120 -4.17 17.46 -15.21
C VAL A 120 -3.76 16.51 -14.08
N ASP A 121 -2.55 15.95 -14.14
CA ASP A 121 -2.04 15.06 -13.08
C ASP A 121 -1.78 15.79 -11.75
N VAL A 122 -2.04 15.09 -10.65
CA VAL A 122 -1.99 15.68 -9.30
C VAL A 122 -0.58 16.17 -8.93
N VAL A 123 0.48 15.51 -9.41
CA VAL A 123 1.87 15.99 -9.21
C VAL A 123 2.10 17.35 -9.86
N SER A 124 1.52 17.60 -11.03
CA SER A 124 1.58 18.89 -11.72
C SER A 124 0.74 19.94 -10.98
N MET A 125 -0.47 19.61 -10.54
CA MET A 125 -1.30 20.52 -9.72
C MET A 125 -0.65 20.91 -8.38
N VAL A 126 0.16 20.05 -7.77
CA VAL A 126 0.94 20.39 -6.56
C VAL A 126 2.05 21.39 -6.89
N LYS A 127 2.80 21.18 -7.99
CA LYS A 127 3.85 22.11 -8.44
C LYS A 127 3.28 23.49 -8.82
N GLU A 128 2.08 23.52 -9.38
CA GLU A 128 1.33 24.74 -9.71
C GLU A 128 0.64 25.38 -8.49
N GLY A 129 0.74 24.78 -7.29
CA GLY A 129 0.10 25.26 -6.06
C GLY A 129 -1.43 25.09 -5.99
N ARG A 130 -2.06 24.65 -7.09
CA ARG A 130 -3.53 24.54 -7.28
C ARG A 130 -4.20 23.61 -6.26
N LEU A 131 -3.51 22.61 -5.72
CA LEU A 131 -4.11 21.72 -4.72
C LEU A 131 -4.59 22.47 -3.46
N LYS A 132 -3.92 23.57 -3.08
CA LYS A 132 -4.28 24.37 -1.89
C LYS A 132 -5.59 25.14 -2.00
N SER A 133 -6.17 25.30 -3.19
CA SER A 133 -7.51 25.89 -3.36
C SER A 133 -8.63 24.85 -3.53
N LEU A 134 -8.30 23.56 -3.67
CA LEU A 134 -9.27 22.47 -3.85
C LEU A 134 -9.70 21.82 -2.53
N LEU A 135 -8.90 21.98 -1.47
CA LEU A 135 -9.09 21.34 -0.16
C LEU A 135 -8.81 22.33 0.98
N PRO A 136 -9.50 22.23 2.14
CA PRO A 136 -9.11 22.95 3.34
C PRO A 136 -7.70 22.57 3.82
N ASP A 137 -7.09 23.41 4.67
CA ASP A 137 -5.79 23.12 5.28
C ASP A 137 -5.91 22.07 6.40
N TRP A 138 -6.02 20.81 6.00
CA TRP A 138 -5.84 19.65 6.87
C TRP A 138 -4.36 19.36 7.15
N GLU A 139 -3.44 20.04 6.47
CA GLU A 139 -1.99 19.77 6.53
C GLU A 139 -1.29 20.62 7.60
N GLN A 140 -1.85 21.77 7.98
CA GLN A 140 -1.48 22.57 9.15
C GLN A 140 0.02 22.91 9.25
N GLY A 141 0.67 23.08 8.09
CA GLY A 141 2.10 23.38 8.01
C GLY A 141 3.04 22.24 8.42
N TRP A 142 2.60 20.97 8.36
CA TRP A 142 3.46 19.82 8.72
C TRP A 142 4.76 19.71 7.90
N THR A 143 4.81 20.34 6.71
CA THR A 143 5.96 20.37 5.78
C THR A 143 6.29 21.79 5.29
N ASP A 144 5.89 22.83 6.03
CA ASP A 144 6.07 24.24 5.62
C ASP A 144 7.53 24.74 5.57
N THR A 145 8.47 24.01 6.17
CA THR A 145 9.91 24.29 6.14
C THR A 145 10.70 23.05 5.71
N ALA A 146 11.87 23.29 5.14
CA ALA A 146 12.81 22.24 4.74
C ALA A 146 13.20 21.30 5.90
N LEU A 147 13.32 21.83 7.13
CA LEU A 147 13.60 21.03 8.33
C LEU A 147 12.44 20.10 8.70
N LYS A 148 11.19 20.56 8.67
CA LYS A 148 10.04 19.68 8.90
C LYS A 148 9.92 18.62 7.79
N TYR A 149 10.08 19.01 6.52
CA TYR A 149 10.05 18.09 5.38
C TYR A 149 11.15 17.00 5.45
N ARG A 150 12.31 17.34 6.01
CA ARG A 150 13.45 16.41 6.19
C ARG A 150 13.49 15.70 7.55
N ALA A 151 12.58 16.01 8.47
CA ALA A 151 12.45 15.27 9.73
C ALA A 151 11.95 13.82 9.52
N THR A 152 11.47 13.48 8.33
CA THR A 152 11.22 12.10 7.89
C THR A 152 12.24 11.70 6.82
N GLY A 153 13.11 10.73 7.14
CA GLY A 153 14.17 10.25 6.26
C GLY A 153 15.26 9.44 7.00
N LEU A 154 16.15 8.79 6.25
CA LEU A 154 17.29 8.05 6.81
C LEU A 154 18.50 8.95 7.06
N TYR A 155 19.11 8.81 8.25
CA TYR A 155 20.27 9.57 8.67
C TYR A 155 21.34 8.70 9.35
N PRO A 156 22.64 9.05 9.24
CA PRO A 156 23.72 8.34 9.92
C PRO A 156 23.70 8.60 11.43
N THR A 157 24.19 7.64 12.22
CA THR A 157 24.40 7.77 13.67
C THR A 157 25.89 7.99 14.01
N ASN A 158 26.27 7.97 15.28
CA ASN A 158 27.68 7.98 15.68
C ASN A 158 28.40 6.63 15.47
N ASP A 159 27.66 5.56 15.18
CA ASP A 159 28.18 4.31 14.62
C ASP A 159 28.12 4.42 13.08
N PRO A 160 29.27 4.32 12.37
CA PRO A 160 29.33 4.50 10.91
C PRO A 160 28.59 3.39 10.14
N GLU A 161 28.37 2.21 10.73
CA GLU A 161 27.65 1.10 10.11
C GLU A 161 26.13 1.20 10.34
N VAL A 162 25.66 2.03 11.29
CA VAL A 162 24.24 2.12 11.67
C VAL A 162 23.59 3.41 11.18
N TRP A 163 22.54 3.21 10.38
CA TRP A 163 21.60 4.25 9.96
C TRP A 163 20.33 4.22 10.83
N TYR A 164 19.73 5.38 11.03
CA TYR A 164 18.47 5.56 11.76
C TYR A 164 17.41 6.15 10.84
N SER A 165 16.23 5.53 10.83
CA SER A 165 15.04 6.08 10.18
C SER A 165 14.38 7.06 11.13
N LEU A 166 14.53 8.37 10.85
CA LEU A 166 13.86 9.44 11.60
C LEU A 166 12.47 9.64 10.98
N HIS A 167 11.44 9.86 11.81
CA HIS A 167 10.08 10.10 11.31
C HIS A 167 9.37 11.22 12.08
N GLY A 168 9.37 12.43 11.51
CA GLY A 168 8.74 13.62 12.05
C GLY A 168 7.20 13.57 12.11
N SER A 169 6.57 12.57 11.50
CA SER A 169 5.10 12.45 11.41
C SER A 169 4.47 13.76 10.88
N MET A 170 3.26 14.12 11.31
CA MET A 170 2.66 15.44 11.01
C MET A 170 2.97 16.50 12.08
N ASN A 171 4.02 16.28 12.89
CA ASN A 171 4.48 17.21 13.93
C ASN A 171 5.99 17.02 14.18
N ALA A 172 6.81 17.49 13.25
CA ALA A 172 8.26 17.29 13.27
C ALA A 172 9.01 18.03 14.39
N ASP A 173 8.39 19.08 14.94
CA ASP A 173 9.03 20.03 15.87
C ASP A 173 9.61 19.39 17.16
N PRO A 174 8.91 18.46 17.85
CA PRO A 174 9.46 17.71 18.98
C PRO A 174 10.57 16.73 18.58
N VAL A 175 10.46 16.06 17.42
CA VAL A 175 11.43 15.08 16.92
C VAL A 175 12.75 15.77 16.57
N LEU A 176 12.69 16.91 15.89
CA LEU A 176 13.86 17.76 15.62
C LEU A 176 14.53 18.22 16.93
N ARG A 177 13.74 18.67 17.92
CA ARG A 177 14.27 19.07 19.23
C ARG A 177 14.92 17.90 19.99
N SER A 178 14.42 16.67 19.86
CA SER A 178 14.97 15.51 20.58
C SER A 178 16.37 15.11 20.08
N ILE A 179 16.66 15.30 18.79
CA ILE A 179 18.01 15.13 18.22
C ILE A 179 18.90 16.38 18.37
N GLY A 180 18.41 17.45 19.01
CA GLY A 180 19.14 18.70 19.24
C GLY A 180 19.07 19.74 18.11
N VAL A 181 18.25 19.50 17.07
CA VAL A 181 18.00 20.49 16.00
C VAL A 181 16.95 21.49 16.47
N ASN A 182 17.23 22.79 16.33
CA ASN A 182 16.22 23.83 16.53
C ASN A 182 15.33 23.94 15.27
N PRO A 183 14.00 23.68 15.33
CA PRO A 183 13.11 23.76 14.17
C PRO A 183 13.04 25.15 13.53
N SER A 184 13.33 26.21 14.30
CA SER A 184 13.34 27.60 13.81
C SER A 184 14.69 28.02 13.17
N THR A 185 15.61 27.08 12.92
CA THR A 185 16.89 27.38 12.26
C THR A 185 16.64 27.79 10.80
N PRO A 186 17.14 28.94 10.33
CA PRO A 186 16.90 29.42 8.97
C PRO A 186 17.70 28.60 7.95
N ILE A 187 17.03 27.62 7.34
CA ILE A 187 17.55 26.73 6.30
C ILE A 187 16.85 27.02 4.97
N LYS A 188 17.60 27.09 3.86
CA LYS A 188 17.10 27.58 2.55
C LYS A 188 16.68 26.46 1.60
N SER A 189 17.13 25.22 1.81
CA SER A 189 16.83 24.10 0.93
C SER A 189 16.65 22.78 1.67
N ASN A 190 15.98 21.83 1.02
CA ASN A 190 15.80 20.46 1.50
C ASN A 190 17.14 19.69 1.64
N ASP A 191 18.20 20.13 0.95
CA ASP A 191 19.50 19.48 1.00
C ASP A 191 20.36 20.07 2.13
N GLU A 192 20.30 21.39 2.34
CA GLU A 192 20.83 22.04 3.55
C GLU A 192 20.19 21.45 4.81
N ALA A 193 18.87 21.20 4.78
CA ALA A 193 18.15 20.58 5.91
C ALA A 193 18.58 19.14 6.16
N ALA A 194 18.75 18.32 5.11
CA ALA A 194 19.26 16.96 5.25
C ALA A 194 20.69 16.94 5.84
N VAL A 195 21.58 17.81 5.36
CA VAL A 195 22.94 17.95 5.90
C VAL A 195 22.91 18.43 7.36
N HIS A 196 22.05 19.39 7.70
CA HIS A 196 21.92 19.90 9.07
C HIS A 196 21.42 18.84 10.05
N ILE A 197 20.43 18.03 9.66
CA ILE A 197 19.92 16.92 10.48
C ILE A 197 21.00 15.83 10.64
N ALA A 198 21.67 15.43 9.55
CA ALA A 198 22.77 14.46 9.60
C ALA A 198 23.91 14.89 10.53
N GLN A 199 24.25 16.19 10.57
CA GLN A 199 25.24 16.75 11.49
C GLN A 199 24.85 16.64 12.98
N HIS A 200 23.59 16.35 13.30
CA HIS A 200 23.11 16.15 14.67
C HIS A 200 22.96 14.66 15.00
N THR A 201 22.32 13.87 14.12
CA THR A 201 22.17 12.42 14.32
C THR A 201 23.52 11.70 14.39
N ALA A 202 24.52 12.13 13.59
CA ALA A 202 25.87 11.57 13.59
C ALA A 202 26.67 11.77 14.91
N LYS A 203 26.08 12.43 15.91
CA LYS A 203 26.64 12.60 17.27
C LYS A 203 25.91 11.76 18.33
N LEU A 204 24.83 11.06 17.96
CA LEU A 204 23.97 10.29 18.83
C LEU A 204 24.18 8.79 18.59
N SER A 205 24.09 7.97 19.63
CA SER A 205 24.11 6.51 19.45
C SER A 205 22.72 6.00 19.04
N PRO A 206 22.65 4.90 18.26
CA PRO A 206 21.38 4.34 17.81
C PRO A 206 20.45 4.00 18.97
N GLU A 207 20.97 3.41 20.04
CA GLU A 207 20.21 2.98 21.23
C GLU A 207 19.69 4.19 22.02
N LYS A 208 20.45 5.29 22.04
CA LYS A 208 19.99 6.55 22.63
C LYS A 208 18.84 7.14 21.81
N MET A 209 18.89 7.04 20.49
CA MET A 209 17.79 7.48 19.62
C MET A 209 16.54 6.60 19.83
N GLU A 210 16.68 5.28 19.86
CA GLU A 210 15.57 4.36 20.20
C GLU A 210 14.95 4.66 21.57
N MET A 211 15.77 4.79 22.62
CA MET A 211 15.29 5.09 23.96
C MET A 211 14.63 6.47 24.04
N THR A 212 15.14 7.46 23.28
CA THR A 212 14.52 8.79 23.19
C THR A 212 13.15 8.71 22.50
N ASN A 213 13.04 7.95 21.41
CA ASN A 213 11.76 7.74 20.73
C ASN A 213 10.75 7.01 21.62
N LEU A 214 11.16 5.91 22.27
CA LEU A 214 10.33 5.12 23.18
C LEU A 214 9.79 5.96 24.35
N LEU A 215 10.64 6.76 25.01
CA LEU A 215 10.25 7.58 26.15
C LEU A 215 9.33 8.77 25.81
N ASN A 216 9.33 9.23 24.55
CA ASN A 216 8.53 10.36 24.09
C ASN A 216 7.35 9.97 23.18
N GLY A 217 7.22 8.69 22.82
CA GLY A 217 6.20 8.21 21.87
C GLY A 217 6.42 8.68 20.43
N PHE A 218 7.67 8.88 20.02
CA PHE A 218 8.02 9.27 18.64
C PHE A 218 8.22 8.06 17.73
N CYS A 219 8.05 8.28 16.43
CA CYS A 219 8.30 7.27 15.40
C CYS A 219 9.75 7.34 14.89
N GLY A 220 10.33 6.17 14.62
CA GLY A 220 11.68 6.01 14.07
C GLY A 220 12.33 4.76 14.63
N SER A 221 13.30 4.20 13.90
CA SER A 221 13.92 2.89 14.19
C SER A 221 15.32 2.81 13.61
N ILE A 222 16.18 1.99 14.22
CA ILE A 222 17.41 1.48 13.61
C ILE A 222 17.10 0.78 12.28
N CYS A 223 17.93 1.02 11.27
CA CYS A 223 17.86 0.34 9.97
C CYS A 223 18.59 -1.01 10.02
N PHE A 224 17.86 -2.08 10.26
CA PHE A 224 18.40 -3.44 10.28
C PHE A 224 18.71 -3.98 8.88
N THR A 225 19.81 -4.72 8.71
CA THR A 225 19.96 -5.65 7.58
C THR A 225 18.91 -6.78 7.66
N PRO A 226 18.52 -7.41 6.55
CA PRO A 226 17.56 -8.52 6.56
C PRO A 226 17.98 -9.69 7.47
N LYS A 227 19.29 -9.93 7.66
CA LYS A 227 19.79 -10.86 8.67
C LYS A 227 19.49 -10.38 10.10
N GLN A 228 19.95 -9.18 10.47
CA GLN A 228 19.74 -8.63 11.82
C GLN A 228 18.26 -8.52 12.16
N TRP A 229 17.40 -8.19 11.21
CA TRP A 229 15.94 -8.18 11.42
C TRP A 229 15.42 -9.57 11.82
N ARG A 230 15.74 -10.62 11.05
CA ARG A 230 15.34 -12.00 11.38
C ARG A 230 15.97 -12.53 12.68
N GLU A 231 17.14 -12.02 13.04
CA GLU A 231 17.84 -12.34 14.30
C GLU A 231 17.40 -11.47 15.49
N SER A 232 16.53 -10.48 15.28
CA SER A 232 15.90 -9.70 16.35
C SER A 232 14.72 -10.45 17.00
N GLU A 233 14.32 -10.04 18.20
CA GLU A 233 13.12 -10.56 18.86
C GLU A 233 11.85 -10.22 18.08
N MET A 234 11.75 -8.98 17.57
CA MET A 234 10.62 -8.51 16.75
C MET A 234 10.46 -9.36 15.48
N GLY A 235 11.55 -9.59 14.74
CA GLY A 235 11.54 -10.38 13.51
C GLY A 235 11.25 -11.87 13.75
N ARG A 236 11.78 -12.46 14.83
CA ARG A 236 11.39 -13.83 15.24
C ARG A 236 9.92 -13.94 15.60
N SER A 237 9.40 -13.00 16.40
CA SER A 237 7.99 -12.99 16.80
C SER A 237 7.08 -12.86 15.57
N LEU A 238 7.39 -11.93 14.67
CA LEU A 238 6.60 -11.69 13.45
C LEU A 238 6.69 -12.87 12.45
N GLY A 239 7.88 -13.45 12.28
CA GLY A 239 8.13 -14.63 11.44
C GLY A 239 7.52 -15.93 11.96
N SER A 240 7.04 -15.97 13.21
CA SER A 240 6.31 -17.12 13.78
C SER A 240 4.87 -17.25 13.26
N HIS A 241 4.43 -16.39 12.33
CA HIS A 241 3.06 -16.29 11.85
C HIS A 241 3.01 -16.31 10.31
N PRO A 242 1.99 -16.94 9.69
CA PRO A 242 1.79 -16.87 8.25
C PRO A 242 1.46 -15.43 7.82
N LEU A 243 1.82 -15.08 6.58
CA LEU A 243 1.64 -13.73 6.03
C LEU A 243 0.17 -13.26 6.11
N VAL A 244 -0.76 -14.11 5.65
CA VAL A 244 -2.21 -13.92 5.85
C VAL A 244 -2.63 -14.79 7.04
N ASN A 245 -3.13 -14.17 8.11
CA ASN A 245 -3.39 -14.85 9.38
C ASN A 245 -4.79 -14.50 9.93
N VAL A 246 -5.79 -15.29 9.54
CA VAL A 246 -7.21 -15.10 9.94
C VAL A 246 -7.60 -16.12 11.00
N LYS A 247 -7.70 -15.66 12.25
CA LYS A 247 -8.05 -16.48 13.42
C LYS A 247 -9.50 -16.24 13.84
N LYS A 248 -10.18 -17.30 14.27
CA LYS A 248 -11.46 -17.17 14.99
C LYS A 248 -11.21 -16.48 16.35
N GLN A 249 -12.20 -15.81 16.89
CA GLN A 249 -12.12 -15.15 18.20
C GLN A 249 -12.94 -15.94 19.20
N ASP A 250 -12.31 -16.94 19.79
CA ASP A 250 -12.96 -17.91 20.69
C ASP A 250 -13.29 -17.31 22.08
N GLN A 251 -12.76 -16.11 22.37
CA GLN A 251 -13.14 -15.27 23.52
C GLN A 251 -14.41 -14.43 23.25
N ALA A 252 -14.85 -14.32 22.00
CA ALA A 252 -16.08 -13.61 21.64
C ALA A 252 -17.30 -14.55 21.79
N VAL A 253 -18.49 -13.96 21.98
CA VAL A 253 -19.74 -14.75 21.96
C VAL A 253 -19.88 -15.44 20.62
N SER A 254 -19.95 -16.77 20.62
CA SER A 254 -20.07 -17.57 19.41
C SER A 254 -21.39 -17.28 18.70
N THR A 255 -21.31 -16.72 17.49
CA THR A 255 -22.45 -16.45 16.62
C THR A 255 -22.68 -17.59 15.62
N PRO A 256 -23.93 -17.88 15.22
CA PRO A 256 -24.20 -18.84 14.14
C PRO A 256 -23.63 -18.35 12.80
N PRO A 257 -23.54 -19.22 11.77
CA PRO A 257 -23.23 -18.81 10.41
C PRO A 257 -24.17 -17.70 9.92
N VAL A 258 -23.61 -16.62 9.37
CA VAL A 258 -24.41 -15.49 8.84
C VAL A 258 -24.14 -15.34 7.35
N ALA A 259 -25.05 -15.89 6.55
CA ALA A 259 -25.01 -15.85 5.10
C ALA A 259 -24.83 -14.42 4.55
N PHE A 260 -24.20 -14.32 3.39
CA PHE A 260 -24.17 -13.07 2.62
C PHE A 260 -25.58 -12.69 2.16
N ALA A 261 -25.81 -11.39 1.93
CA ALA A 261 -27.04 -10.91 1.32
C ALA A 261 -27.24 -11.56 -0.08
N PRO A 262 -28.49 -11.84 -0.51
CA PRO A 262 -28.78 -12.27 -1.88
C PRO A 262 -28.16 -11.33 -2.93
N LEU A 263 -27.98 -11.81 -4.15
CA LEU A 263 -27.48 -11.00 -5.26
C LEU A 263 -28.49 -9.90 -5.59
N ASN A 264 -28.05 -8.64 -5.53
CA ASN A 264 -28.89 -7.50 -5.90
C ASN A 264 -28.82 -7.31 -7.42
N PRO A 265 -29.94 -7.26 -8.17
CA PRO A 265 -29.92 -7.01 -9.61
C PRO A 265 -29.17 -5.73 -10.00
N ASN A 266 -29.13 -4.73 -9.12
CA ASN A 266 -28.43 -3.45 -9.32
C ASN A 266 -26.96 -3.48 -8.82
N ASP A 267 -26.54 -4.52 -8.11
CA ASP A 267 -25.16 -4.70 -7.64
C ASP A 267 -24.84 -6.18 -7.37
N LYS A 268 -24.29 -6.85 -8.39
CA LYS A 268 -23.92 -8.27 -8.34
C LYS A 268 -22.51 -8.50 -7.82
N ARG A 269 -21.78 -7.44 -7.43
CA ARG A 269 -20.38 -7.53 -6.97
C ARG A 269 -20.29 -8.34 -5.65
N PRO A 270 -19.17 -9.06 -5.40
CA PRO A 270 -19.09 -10.10 -4.36
C PRO A 270 -19.49 -9.69 -2.95
N LEU A 271 -19.17 -8.45 -2.54
CA LEU A 271 -19.47 -7.90 -1.21
C LEU A 271 -20.70 -6.97 -1.19
N ALA A 272 -21.48 -6.89 -2.28
CA ALA A 272 -22.71 -6.09 -2.34
C ALA A 272 -23.67 -6.44 -1.19
N GLY A 273 -23.92 -5.46 -0.31
CA GLY A 273 -24.73 -5.61 0.91
C GLY A 273 -23.93 -5.86 2.20
N VAL A 274 -22.62 -6.05 2.11
CA VAL A 274 -21.72 -6.04 3.28
C VAL A 274 -21.52 -4.59 3.73
N LYS A 275 -21.67 -4.35 5.04
CA LYS A 275 -21.54 -3.03 5.67
C LYS A 275 -20.25 -3.00 6.49
N VAL A 276 -19.34 -2.09 6.17
CA VAL A 276 -18.01 -2.00 6.80
C VAL A 276 -17.91 -0.69 7.56
N VAL A 277 -17.61 -0.76 8.86
CA VAL A 277 -17.11 0.40 9.60
C VAL A 277 -15.59 0.38 9.50
N GLU A 278 -14.99 1.42 8.92
CA GLU A 278 -13.54 1.54 8.82
C GLU A 278 -13.03 2.61 9.83
N MET A 279 -11.83 2.37 10.38
CA MET A 279 -11.16 3.29 11.30
C MET A 279 -9.66 3.25 10.98
N THR A 280 -9.28 3.76 9.79
CA THR A 280 -7.90 3.76 9.24
C THR A 280 -7.53 5.00 8.35
N ARG A 281 -6.35 5.62 8.48
CA ARG A 281 -5.87 6.99 8.00
C ARG A 281 -4.99 6.82 6.76
N VAL A 282 -4.68 7.94 6.10
CA VAL A 282 -3.45 8.08 5.30
C VAL A 282 -3.44 7.09 4.13
N ILE A 283 -2.85 5.89 4.26
CA ILE A 283 -2.70 4.95 3.15
C ILE A 283 -3.14 3.51 3.48
N ALA A 284 -2.48 2.83 4.41
CA ALA A 284 -2.51 1.37 4.51
C ALA A 284 -3.89 0.75 4.80
N GLY A 285 -4.51 1.15 5.91
CA GLY A 285 -5.85 0.67 6.24
C GLY A 285 -6.98 1.25 5.38
N PRO A 286 -6.94 2.53 4.91
CA PRO A 286 -7.81 2.99 3.84
C PRO A 286 -7.79 2.06 2.65
N GLU A 287 -6.62 1.55 2.26
CA GLU A 287 -6.50 0.69 1.10
C GLU A 287 -7.26 -0.65 1.25
N ILE A 288 -7.40 -1.16 2.49
CA ILE A 288 -8.33 -2.25 2.81
C ILE A 288 -9.76 -1.87 2.38
N GLY A 289 -10.25 -0.72 2.84
CA GLY A 289 -11.58 -0.22 2.49
C GLY A 289 -11.73 0.18 1.02
N THR A 290 -10.65 0.56 0.33
CA THR A 290 -10.67 0.81 -1.12
C THR A 290 -11.04 -0.49 -1.82
N ILE A 291 -10.30 -1.56 -1.53
CA ILE A 291 -10.51 -2.87 -2.17
C ILE A 291 -11.88 -3.44 -1.79
N LEU A 292 -12.31 -3.36 -0.53
CA LEU A 292 -13.65 -3.83 -0.11
C LEU A 292 -14.78 -3.05 -0.81
N ALA A 293 -14.64 -1.74 -1.01
CA ALA A 293 -15.62 -0.93 -1.77
C ALA A 293 -15.64 -1.26 -3.28
N ALA A 294 -14.47 -1.61 -3.86
CA ALA A 294 -14.37 -2.10 -5.24
C ALA A 294 -15.20 -3.38 -5.46
N TYR A 295 -15.10 -4.32 -4.52
CA TYR A 295 -15.91 -5.54 -4.47
C TYR A 295 -17.37 -5.32 -4.01
N GLY A 296 -17.75 -4.10 -3.67
CA GLY A 296 -19.14 -3.69 -3.44
C GLY A 296 -19.62 -3.60 -1.99
N ALA A 297 -18.73 -3.65 -1.01
CA ALA A 297 -19.10 -3.29 0.36
C ALA A 297 -19.48 -1.80 0.45
N ASP A 298 -20.47 -1.45 1.27
CA ASP A 298 -20.74 -0.06 1.64
C ASP A 298 -19.86 0.30 2.84
N VAL A 299 -18.86 1.17 2.60
CA VAL A 299 -17.79 1.47 3.56
C VAL A 299 -18.04 2.82 4.23
N ILE A 300 -18.33 2.78 5.53
CA ILE A 300 -18.44 3.94 6.42
C ILE A 300 -17.30 3.92 7.41
N ARG A 301 -16.19 4.44 6.92
CA ARG A 301 -15.03 4.94 7.66
C ARG A 301 -15.59 6.09 8.61
N VAL A 302 -15.23 6.23 9.91
CA VAL A 302 -15.89 7.19 10.92
C VAL A 302 -14.98 8.21 11.70
N ASN A 303 -14.97 9.51 11.33
CA ASN A 303 -13.78 10.42 11.41
C ASN A 303 -13.51 11.28 12.67
N PRO A 304 -12.27 11.37 13.21
CA PRO A 304 -11.83 12.46 14.10
C PRO A 304 -11.46 13.74 13.30
N PRO A 305 -12.11 14.89 13.50
CA PRO A 305 -11.86 16.11 12.72
C PRO A 305 -10.73 17.01 13.26
N HIS A 306 -10.15 16.68 14.41
CA HIS A 306 -9.21 17.54 15.16
C HIS A 306 -7.73 17.17 14.96
N LEU A 307 -7.42 16.32 13.98
CA LEU A 307 -6.06 15.83 13.69
C LEU A 307 -5.71 16.11 12.22
N PRO A 308 -4.46 16.51 11.90
CA PRO A 308 -4.05 16.81 10.53
C PRO A 308 -4.06 15.56 9.63
N ASP A 309 -4.28 15.72 8.34
CA ASP A 309 -4.31 14.64 7.33
C ASP A 309 -3.77 15.15 5.97
N ILE A 310 -3.26 14.25 5.13
CA ILE A 310 -2.48 14.62 3.94
C ILE A 310 -3.42 14.84 2.75
N ASN A 311 -3.37 16.04 2.14
CA ASN A 311 -4.36 16.46 1.14
C ASN A 311 -4.23 15.72 -0.20
N ILE A 312 -3.00 15.47 -0.66
CA ILE A 312 -2.74 14.80 -1.95
C ILE A 312 -3.37 13.40 -2.04
N MET A 313 -3.47 12.69 -0.90
CA MET A 313 -3.92 11.29 -0.84
C MET A 313 -5.44 11.12 -0.98
N GLN A 314 -6.20 12.21 -0.74
CA GLN A 314 -7.67 12.17 -0.72
C GLN A 314 -8.30 11.95 -2.09
N LEU A 315 -7.54 12.13 -3.17
CA LEU A 315 -8.00 12.06 -4.56
C LEU A 315 -8.11 10.63 -5.09
N SER A 316 -7.30 9.68 -4.60
CA SER A 316 -7.38 8.25 -4.96
C SER A 316 -7.92 7.38 -3.82
N LEU A 317 -7.40 7.53 -2.60
CA LEU A 317 -7.63 6.58 -1.48
C LEU A 317 -8.99 6.73 -0.77
N ASN A 318 -9.90 7.54 -1.32
CA ASN A 318 -11.28 7.70 -0.85
C ASN A 318 -12.35 7.11 -1.80
N ALA A 319 -11.95 6.52 -2.94
CA ALA A 319 -12.88 5.98 -3.93
C ALA A 319 -13.84 4.96 -3.31
N GLY A 320 -15.15 5.14 -3.51
CA GLY A 320 -16.18 4.24 -3.02
C GLY A 320 -16.62 4.38 -1.54
N LYS A 321 -16.20 5.40 -0.78
CA LYS A 321 -16.33 5.41 0.71
C LYS A 321 -16.95 6.68 1.33
N ARG A 322 -17.36 6.55 2.59
CA ARG A 322 -17.56 7.59 3.64
C ARG A 322 -16.40 7.41 4.69
N ARG A 323 -15.97 8.31 5.63
CA ARG A 323 -14.50 8.56 6.01
C ARG A 323 -13.87 8.43 7.49
N SER A 324 -12.63 7.83 7.76
CA SER A 324 -11.72 7.83 9.03
C SER A 324 -10.52 6.81 9.16
N LEU A 325 -9.68 6.70 10.25
CA LEU A 325 -8.27 7.09 10.61
C LEU A 325 -7.51 6.03 11.56
N ASP A 326 -6.14 5.90 11.62
CA ASP A 326 -5.09 4.77 11.74
C ASP A 326 -4.01 4.85 12.90
N LEU A 327 -2.88 4.05 12.93
CA LEU A 327 -1.54 4.29 12.25
C LEU A 327 -0.52 3.08 12.11
N PRO A 328 0.41 3.07 11.09
CA PRO A 328 1.28 1.91 10.76
C PRO A 328 2.85 2.12 10.67
N ASN A 329 3.58 1.00 10.47
CA ASN A 329 4.84 0.78 9.70
C ASN A 329 6.27 1.15 10.17
N ASN A 330 7.26 0.58 9.45
CA ASN A 330 8.73 0.73 9.50
C ASN A 330 9.37 0.36 8.12
N GLU A 331 10.22 1.21 7.51
CA GLU A 331 11.35 0.75 6.64
C GLU A 331 12.37 1.85 6.23
N ALA A 332 13.58 1.37 5.87
CA ALA A 332 14.48 1.69 4.73
C ALA A 332 14.54 3.10 4.07
N VAL A 333 15.23 3.20 2.92
CA VAL A 333 14.90 4.23 1.93
C VAL A 333 13.42 4.04 1.67
N LEU A 334 12.59 5.01 2.04
CA LEU A 334 11.14 4.92 1.88
C LEU A 334 10.86 4.43 0.47
N PRO A 335 10.08 3.35 0.28
CA PRO A 335 9.86 2.81 -1.04
C PRO A 335 9.38 3.93 -1.96
N SER A 336 9.83 3.92 -3.21
CA SER A 336 9.69 5.08 -4.10
C SER A 336 8.24 5.43 -4.46
N LEU A 337 7.33 4.55 -4.05
CA LEU A 337 5.88 4.65 -3.97
C LEU A 337 5.52 4.10 -2.58
N PRO A 338 4.35 4.36 -1.99
CA PRO A 338 3.92 3.76 -0.70
C PRO A 338 3.62 2.24 -0.81
N ILE A 339 4.61 1.45 -1.22
CA ILE A 339 4.53 0.02 -1.54
C ILE A 339 4.04 -0.78 -0.34
N SER A 340 4.66 -0.59 0.83
CA SER A 340 4.37 -1.34 2.05
C SER A 340 2.93 -1.14 2.51
N ASP A 341 2.49 0.12 2.53
CA ASP A 341 1.14 0.54 2.89
C ASP A 341 0.10 -0.02 1.93
N MET A 342 0.27 0.20 0.62
CA MET A 342 -0.66 -0.29 -0.40
C MET A 342 -0.72 -1.82 -0.42
N SER A 343 0.42 -2.51 -0.39
CA SER A 343 0.49 -3.99 -0.35
C SER A 343 -0.20 -4.57 0.88
N THR A 344 -0.14 -3.87 2.01
CA THR A 344 -0.78 -4.33 3.25
C THR A 344 -2.25 -3.98 3.32
N GLY A 345 -2.70 -2.96 2.59
CA GLY A 345 -4.11 -2.77 2.27
C GLY A 345 -4.68 -3.98 1.52
N VAL A 346 -3.95 -4.51 0.53
CA VAL A 346 -4.33 -5.77 -0.13
C VAL A 346 -4.31 -6.95 0.85
N LEU A 347 -3.28 -7.08 1.69
CA LEU A 347 -3.20 -8.12 2.72
C LEU A 347 -4.41 -8.10 3.66
N GLY A 348 -4.77 -6.91 4.16
CA GLY A 348 -5.92 -6.71 5.03
C GLY A 348 -7.25 -6.99 4.32
N ALA A 349 -7.36 -6.68 3.02
CA ALA A 349 -8.53 -7.03 2.22
C ALA A 349 -8.68 -8.56 2.02
N VAL A 350 -7.58 -9.28 1.74
CA VAL A 350 -7.57 -10.75 1.72
C VAL A 350 -8.03 -11.30 3.07
N GLY A 351 -7.47 -10.79 4.18
CA GLY A 351 -7.83 -11.20 5.53
C GLY A 351 -9.31 -10.95 5.88
N ALA A 352 -9.83 -9.78 5.52
CA ALA A 352 -11.22 -9.41 5.74
C ALA A 352 -12.19 -10.26 4.89
N MET A 353 -11.89 -10.47 3.60
CA MET A 353 -12.71 -11.30 2.72
C MET A 353 -12.70 -12.77 3.13
N LEU A 354 -11.56 -13.31 3.56
CA LEU A 354 -11.46 -14.65 4.13
C LEU A 354 -12.24 -14.78 5.45
N GLY A 355 -12.13 -13.79 6.35
CA GLY A 355 -12.94 -13.75 7.59
C GLY A 355 -14.45 -13.68 7.33
N LEU A 356 -14.88 -12.91 6.32
CA LEU A 356 -16.27 -12.84 5.88
C LEU A 356 -16.75 -14.18 5.30
N LYS A 357 -15.95 -14.81 4.42
CA LYS A 357 -16.23 -16.15 3.86
C LYS A 357 -16.42 -17.18 4.98
N ARG A 358 -15.48 -17.23 5.94
CA ARG A 358 -15.54 -18.15 7.08
C ARG A 358 -16.74 -17.88 7.99
N ARG A 359 -17.03 -16.61 8.34
CA ARG A 359 -18.25 -16.24 9.09
C ARG A 359 -19.55 -16.68 8.40
N ALA A 360 -19.61 -16.68 7.07
CA ALA A 360 -20.81 -17.10 6.33
C ALA A 360 -21.09 -18.61 6.40
N VAL A 361 -20.07 -19.44 6.68
CA VAL A 361 -20.15 -20.92 6.69
C VAL A 361 -19.99 -21.51 8.10
N GLU A 362 -19.02 -21.01 8.87
CA GLU A 362 -18.60 -21.53 10.19
C GLU A 362 -19.15 -20.71 11.39
N GLY A 363 -19.75 -19.55 11.12
CA GLY A 363 -20.13 -18.59 12.16
C GLY A 363 -18.96 -18.03 12.96
N GLY A 364 -19.27 -17.28 14.03
CA GLY A 364 -18.30 -16.61 14.89
C GLY A 364 -17.73 -15.30 14.34
N SER A 365 -16.88 -14.68 15.15
CA SER A 365 -16.08 -13.50 14.80
C SER A 365 -14.66 -13.89 14.44
N TYR A 366 -14.02 -13.12 13.55
CA TYR A 366 -12.67 -13.36 13.07
C TYR A 366 -11.81 -12.10 13.22
N TYR A 367 -10.54 -12.32 13.54
CA TYR A 367 -9.50 -11.30 13.57
C TYR A 367 -8.45 -11.64 12.51
N SER A 368 -8.04 -10.63 11.74
CA SER A 368 -6.92 -10.74 10.81
C SER A 368 -5.81 -9.80 11.26
N HIS A 369 -4.59 -10.32 11.42
CA HIS A 369 -3.42 -9.49 11.60
C HIS A 369 -2.84 -9.11 10.23
N ALA A 370 -2.59 -7.82 10.01
CA ALA A 370 -1.93 -7.30 8.82
C ALA A 370 -0.76 -6.42 9.27
N SER A 371 0.47 -6.89 9.08
CA SER A 371 1.69 -6.16 9.46
C SER A 371 2.45 -5.77 8.21
N LEU A 372 2.72 -4.46 8.08
CA LEU A 372 3.40 -3.88 6.92
C LEU A 372 4.87 -4.31 6.85
N THR A 373 5.55 -4.28 7.99
CA THR A 373 6.89 -4.86 8.16
C THR A 373 6.87 -6.37 7.91
N GLY A 374 5.73 -7.04 8.12
CA GLY A 374 5.51 -8.45 7.77
C GLY A 374 5.47 -8.68 6.26
N VAL A 375 4.77 -7.84 5.50
CA VAL A 375 4.77 -7.88 4.02
C VAL A 375 6.17 -7.60 3.47
N ASN A 376 6.85 -6.58 3.98
CA ASN A 376 8.22 -6.25 3.58
C ASN A 376 9.19 -7.41 3.89
N ALA A 377 9.18 -7.93 5.12
CA ALA A 377 10.02 -9.05 5.52
C ALA A 377 9.71 -10.34 4.72
N TYR A 378 8.45 -10.58 4.35
CA TYR A 378 8.07 -11.69 3.47
C TYR A 378 8.66 -11.54 2.06
N ALA A 379 8.66 -10.32 1.50
CA ALA A 379 9.30 -10.02 0.22
C ALA A 379 10.84 -10.14 0.24
N LEU A 380 11.45 -10.25 1.43
CA LEU A 380 12.88 -10.50 1.67
C LEU A 380 13.20 -11.97 2.03
N THR A 381 12.24 -12.88 1.92
CA THR A 381 12.45 -14.33 2.14
C THR A 381 13.22 -14.99 0.99
N GLU A 382 13.88 -16.11 1.28
CA GLU A 382 14.54 -16.94 0.27
C GLU A 382 13.55 -17.49 -0.76
N ASP A 383 12.36 -17.91 -0.33
CA ASP A 383 11.31 -18.42 -1.22
C ASP A 383 10.85 -17.38 -2.24
N VAL A 384 10.66 -16.11 -1.84
CA VAL A 384 10.34 -15.03 -2.79
C VAL A 384 11.57 -14.72 -3.66
N GLY A 385 12.69 -14.43 -3.01
CA GLY A 385 13.95 -14.02 -3.63
C GLY A 385 13.91 -12.61 -4.23
N LEU A 386 15.09 -12.04 -4.49
CA LEU A 386 15.29 -10.71 -5.06
C LEU A 386 15.69 -10.77 -6.54
N TYR A 387 15.37 -9.72 -7.30
CA TYR A 387 15.78 -9.61 -8.70
C TYR A 387 17.32 -9.58 -8.86
N PRO A 388 17.87 -10.15 -9.95
CA PRO A 388 19.29 -10.02 -10.29
C PRO A 388 19.74 -8.56 -10.46
N LYS A 389 21.02 -8.26 -10.19
CA LYS A 389 21.59 -6.92 -10.39
C LYS A 389 21.46 -6.41 -11.83
N SER A 390 21.52 -7.30 -12.82
CA SER A 390 21.26 -6.99 -14.23
C SER A 390 19.81 -6.55 -14.49
N THR A 391 18.82 -7.18 -13.84
CA THR A 391 17.40 -6.80 -13.94
C THR A 391 17.10 -5.45 -13.28
N VAL A 392 17.76 -5.14 -12.16
CA VAL A 392 17.62 -3.82 -11.50
C VAL A 392 18.27 -2.71 -12.33
N GLU A 393 19.43 -2.98 -12.95
CA GLU A 393 20.10 -2.04 -13.83
C GLU A 393 19.36 -1.84 -15.16
N GLU A 394 18.74 -2.89 -15.73
CA GLU A 394 17.81 -2.78 -16.88
C GLU A 394 16.68 -1.79 -16.56
N CYS A 395 15.98 -1.99 -15.44
CA CYS A 395 14.86 -1.14 -15.04
C CYS A 395 15.32 0.32 -14.86
N LYS A 396 16.48 0.53 -14.23
CA LYS A 396 17.11 1.84 -14.07
C LYS A 396 17.46 2.51 -15.40
N GLN A 397 17.94 1.75 -16.39
CA GLN A 397 18.30 2.27 -17.71
C GLN A 397 17.06 2.60 -18.54
N ARG A 398 16.04 1.73 -18.57
CA ARG A 398 14.79 1.93 -19.33
C ARG A 398 14.00 3.14 -18.83
N PHE A 399 13.76 3.25 -17.52
CA PHE A 399 12.99 4.36 -16.95
C PHE A 399 13.82 5.62 -16.69
N GLN A 400 15.16 5.51 -16.71
CA GLN A 400 16.08 6.61 -16.42
C GLN A 400 15.67 7.35 -15.13
N TRP A 401 15.62 6.61 -14.03
CA TRP A 401 15.24 7.14 -12.72
C TRP A 401 16.16 8.32 -12.34
N GLY A 402 15.55 9.37 -11.77
CA GLY A 402 16.30 10.44 -11.13
C GLY A 402 16.95 9.99 -9.82
N GLU A 403 17.61 10.92 -9.14
CA GLU A 403 18.39 10.59 -7.94
C GLU A 403 17.50 10.18 -6.75
N MET A 404 17.92 9.13 -6.04
CA MET A 404 17.25 8.61 -4.84
C MET A 404 18.27 8.48 -3.71
N ARG A 405 18.09 9.24 -2.63
CA ARG A 405 18.95 9.23 -1.42
C ARG A 405 18.11 8.86 -0.20
N GLY A 406 18.75 8.36 0.87
CA GLY A 406 18.06 8.02 2.12
C GLY A 406 17.33 9.19 2.80
N ALA A 407 17.82 10.43 2.61
CA ALA A 407 17.18 11.64 3.11
C ALA A 407 16.07 12.20 2.18
N HIS A 408 15.77 11.54 1.05
CA HIS A 408 14.61 11.91 0.22
C HIS A 408 13.32 11.47 0.89
N HIS A 409 12.32 12.34 0.88
CA HIS A 409 11.00 12.01 1.38
C HIS A 409 10.25 11.15 0.35
N VAL A 410 9.27 10.34 0.77
CA VAL A 410 8.49 9.48 -0.15
C VAL A 410 7.88 10.27 -1.32
N LEU A 411 7.54 11.54 -1.12
CA LEU A 411 7.04 12.44 -2.17
C LEU A 411 8.11 12.79 -3.23
N ASP A 412 9.38 12.97 -2.85
CA ASP A 412 10.48 13.21 -3.80
C ASP A 412 10.67 11.98 -4.72
N LEU A 413 10.58 10.79 -4.12
CA LEU A 413 10.76 9.51 -4.80
C LEU A 413 9.55 9.17 -5.68
N LEU A 414 8.33 9.49 -5.23
CA LEU A 414 7.09 9.38 -6.00
C LEU A 414 7.14 10.25 -7.27
N VAL A 415 7.60 11.50 -7.15
CA VAL A 415 7.83 12.39 -8.31
C VAL A 415 8.90 11.79 -9.24
N THR A 416 9.94 11.18 -8.68
CA THR A 416 11.02 10.55 -9.45
C THR A 416 10.53 9.34 -10.26
N VAL A 417 9.68 8.50 -9.69
CA VAL A 417 9.05 7.38 -10.41
C VAL A 417 8.00 7.86 -11.41
N TRP A 418 7.16 8.81 -11.04
CA TRP A 418 6.17 9.42 -11.95
C TRP A 418 6.83 9.99 -13.21
N ASN A 419 7.94 10.73 -13.05
CA ASN A 419 8.73 11.24 -14.16
C ASN A 419 9.33 10.11 -15.03
N GLY A 420 9.77 9.00 -14.43
CA GLY A 420 10.28 7.84 -15.18
C GLY A 420 9.19 7.12 -15.96
N TRP A 421 8.05 6.84 -15.33
CA TRP A 421 6.89 6.24 -16.00
C TRP A 421 6.39 7.10 -17.18
N LYS A 422 6.28 8.43 -17.02
CA LYS A 422 5.87 9.34 -18.12
C LYS A 422 6.80 9.32 -19.33
N LYS A 423 8.06 8.84 -19.21
CA LYS A 423 8.96 8.63 -20.36
C LYS A 423 8.69 7.34 -21.14
N VAL A 424 8.25 6.28 -20.46
CA VAL A 424 8.27 4.89 -20.97
C VAL A 424 6.87 4.35 -21.25
N PHE A 425 5.90 4.68 -20.40
CA PHE A 425 4.58 4.05 -20.40
C PHE A 425 3.60 4.64 -21.43
N GLY A 426 3.80 5.87 -21.88
CA GLY A 426 2.96 6.50 -22.91
C GLY A 426 1.46 6.34 -22.61
N ASP A 427 0.76 5.67 -23.52
CA ASP A 427 -0.69 5.46 -23.47
C ASP A 427 -1.19 4.64 -22.26
N TYR A 428 -0.35 3.85 -21.60
CA TYR A 428 -0.73 3.21 -20.31
C TYR A 428 -1.06 4.24 -19.21
N LEU A 429 -0.63 5.50 -19.35
CA LEU A 429 -0.95 6.61 -18.44
C LEU A 429 -1.98 7.60 -19.02
N ASN A 430 -2.64 7.26 -20.13
CA ASN A 430 -3.73 8.05 -20.69
C ASN A 430 -4.96 7.97 -19.75
N PRO A 431 -5.48 9.11 -19.20
CA PRO A 431 -6.63 9.10 -18.29
C PRO A 431 -7.93 8.57 -18.92
N GLU A 432 -8.03 8.50 -20.25
CA GLU A 432 -9.18 7.90 -20.94
C GLU A 432 -8.90 6.46 -21.43
N GLY A 433 -7.81 5.84 -20.97
CA GLY A 433 -7.42 4.45 -21.26
C GLY A 433 -7.94 3.41 -20.25
N ASP A 434 -7.82 2.12 -20.61
CA ASP A 434 -8.42 0.97 -19.89
C ASP A 434 -8.09 0.87 -18.39
N TRP A 435 -6.96 1.40 -17.93
CA TRP A 435 -6.59 1.38 -16.51
C TRP A 435 -7.31 2.43 -15.66
N PHE A 436 -8.07 3.35 -16.27
CA PHE A 436 -8.66 4.49 -15.58
C PHE A 436 -10.19 4.49 -15.60
N GLN A 437 -10.77 5.17 -14.62
CA GLN A 437 -12.19 5.43 -14.51
C GLN A 437 -12.41 6.90 -14.12
N SER A 438 -13.25 7.57 -14.91
CA SER A 438 -13.52 9.01 -14.81
C SER A 438 -14.91 9.30 -14.25
N PHE A 439 -15.02 10.39 -13.49
CA PHE A 439 -16.23 10.83 -12.80
C PHE A 439 -16.43 12.34 -12.95
N ASP A 440 -17.41 12.73 -13.75
CA ASP A 440 -17.79 14.13 -13.97
C ASP A 440 -18.57 14.70 -12.76
N GLY A 441 -18.49 16.01 -12.53
CA GLY A 441 -19.24 16.67 -11.46
C GLY A 441 -18.75 16.34 -10.04
N SER A 442 -17.49 15.91 -9.89
CA SER A 442 -16.92 15.35 -8.66
C SER A 442 -16.94 16.33 -7.47
N ALA A 443 -16.65 15.82 -6.27
CA ALA A 443 -16.60 16.65 -5.07
C ALA A 443 -15.39 17.61 -5.02
N PHE A 444 -14.44 17.49 -5.96
CA PHE A 444 -13.31 18.40 -6.13
C PHE A 444 -13.68 19.46 -7.18
N ASP A 445 -14.33 20.54 -6.74
CA ASP A 445 -14.68 21.71 -7.57
C ASP A 445 -15.50 21.39 -8.84
N LYS A 446 -16.34 20.35 -8.78
CA LYS A 446 -17.19 19.85 -9.90
C LYS A 446 -16.46 19.39 -11.16
N LYS A 447 -15.15 19.29 -11.10
CA LYS A 447 -14.27 18.83 -12.19
C LYS A 447 -14.38 17.34 -12.44
N ARG A 448 -13.92 16.88 -13.62
CA ARG A 448 -13.78 15.46 -13.98
C ARG A 448 -12.63 14.87 -13.19
N LEU A 449 -12.93 14.02 -12.21
CA LEU A 449 -11.93 13.26 -11.45
C LEU A 449 -11.67 11.93 -12.16
N THR A 450 -10.42 11.64 -12.46
CA THR A 450 -10.00 10.35 -13.04
C THR A 450 -9.02 9.65 -12.11
N ILE A 451 -9.26 8.36 -11.86
CA ILE A 451 -8.48 7.50 -10.96
C ILE A 451 -8.25 6.13 -11.59
N LEU A 452 -7.23 5.40 -11.12
CA LEU A 452 -7.00 4.00 -11.52
C LEU A 452 -8.21 3.13 -11.15
N ARG A 453 -8.51 2.14 -11.99
CA ARG A 453 -9.45 1.05 -11.70
C ARG A 453 -8.88 0.07 -10.67
N PRO A 454 -9.71 -0.79 -10.07
CA PRO A 454 -9.22 -1.94 -9.33
C PRO A 454 -8.31 -2.83 -10.20
N VAL A 455 -7.28 -3.40 -9.57
CA VAL A 455 -6.25 -4.22 -10.25
C VAL A 455 -6.79 -5.57 -10.74
N VAL A 456 -7.81 -6.11 -10.06
CA VAL A 456 -8.42 -7.42 -10.37
C VAL A 456 -9.56 -7.24 -11.36
N LYS A 457 -9.57 -8.07 -12.42
CA LYS A 457 -10.62 -8.10 -13.42
C LYS A 457 -11.20 -9.51 -13.56
N PHE A 458 -12.52 -9.63 -13.59
CA PHE A 458 -13.19 -10.84 -14.06
C PHE A 458 -13.45 -10.72 -15.56
N GLU A 459 -12.79 -11.54 -16.37
CA GLU A 459 -12.88 -11.44 -17.82
C GLU A 459 -14.30 -11.79 -18.30
N ARG A 460 -14.86 -10.93 -19.15
CA ARG A 460 -16.21 -11.04 -19.72
C ARG A 460 -17.37 -10.95 -18.71
N GLU A 461 -17.10 -10.68 -17.43
CA GLU A 461 -18.14 -10.47 -16.40
C GLU A 461 -18.15 -9.03 -15.84
N SER A 462 -18.77 -8.10 -16.56
CA SER A 462 -18.81 -6.68 -16.16
C SER A 462 -19.66 -6.39 -14.91
N GLU A 463 -20.60 -7.26 -14.54
CA GLU A 463 -21.51 -7.01 -13.40
C GLU A 463 -20.95 -7.46 -12.03
N THR A 464 -19.97 -8.37 -12.05
CA THR A 464 -19.36 -8.99 -10.86
C THR A 464 -17.91 -8.56 -10.66
N THR A 465 -17.24 -8.06 -11.72
CA THR A 465 -15.88 -7.52 -11.63
C THR A 465 -15.83 -6.32 -10.66
N PRO A 466 -14.70 -6.10 -9.96
CA PRO A 466 -14.56 -4.93 -9.09
C PRO A 466 -14.57 -3.61 -9.89
N GLU A 467 -15.24 -2.60 -9.37
CA GLU A 467 -15.32 -1.25 -9.95
C GLU A 467 -15.60 -0.17 -8.90
N TRP A 468 -15.34 1.10 -9.23
CA TRP A 468 -15.76 2.24 -8.43
C TRP A 468 -17.18 2.65 -8.82
N LYS A 469 -18.14 2.59 -7.88
CA LYS A 469 -19.48 3.17 -8.11
C LYS A 469 -19.61 4.64 -7.76
N THR A 470 -18.65 5.19 -7.01
CA THR A 470 -18.60 6.62 -6.66
C THR A 470 -17.15 7.11 -6.65
N PRO A 471 -16.91 8.38 -7.04
CA PRO A 471 -15.58 8.97 -6.98
C PRO A 471 -15.08 9.10 -5.54
N SER A 472 -13.77 9.34 -5.39
CA SER A 472 -13.22 9.89 -4.16
C SER A 472 -13.91 11.19 -3.77
N VAL A 473 -13.96 11.47 -2.46
CA VAL A 473 -14.47 12.72 -1.91
C VAL A 473 -13.48 13.37 -0.94
N PRO A 474 -13.47 14.71 -0.81
CA PRO A 474 -12.68 15.44 0.17
C PRO A 474 -12.86 14.99 1.63
N TYR A 475 -11.93 15.45 2.46
CA TYR A 475 -12.13 15.43 3.90
C TYR A 475 -13.32 16.31 4.34
N ALA A 476 -13.91 16.01 5.49
CA ALA A 476 -15.17 16.56 6.04
C ALA A 476 -16.44 16.58 5.13
N TYR A 477 -16.42 16.02 3.90
CA TYR A 477 -17.46 16.26 2.88
C TYR A 477 -18.94 15.98 3.26
N GLN A 478 -19.23 14.99 4.12
CA GLN A 478 -20.59 14.67 4.57
C GLN A 478 -20.74 14.91 6.08
N LYS A 479 -21.89 15.47 6.50
CA LYS A 479 -22.22 15.70 7.91
C LYS A 479 -22.63 14.39 8.59
N ALA A 480 -22.25 14.20 9.85
CA ALA A 480 -22.46 12.94 10.59
C ALA A 480 -23.93 12.50 10.62
N GLU A 481 -24.87 13.44 10.77
CA GLU A 481 -26.31 13.18 10.87
C GLU A 481 -26.92 12.69 9.54
N SER A 482 -26.22 12.94 8.42
CA SER A 482 -26.61 12.55 7.06
C SER A 482 -26.01 11.22 6.60
N VAL A 483 -24.99 10.71 7.29
CA VAL A 483 -24.28 9.48 6.91
C VAL A 483 -25.05 8.26 7.41
N ARG A 484 -25.45 7.38 6.49
CA ARG A 484 -26.10 6.09 6.75
C ARG A 484 -25.55 5.04 5.79
N PHE A 485 -25.68 3.77 6.16
CA PHE A 485 -25.48 2.67 5.22
C PHE A 485 -26.67 2.59 4.25
N LEU A 486 -26.40 2.23 3.00
CA LEU A 486 -27.39 1.95 1.95
C LEU A 486 -28.19 0.66 2.21
#